data_AF-A0A2N5HCY5-F1
#
_entry.id   AF-A0A2N5HCY5-F1
#
_cell.length_a   1.000
_cell.length_b   1.000
_cell.length_c   1.000
_cell.angle_alpha   90.00
_cell.angle_beta   90.00
_cell.angle_gamma   90.00
#
_symmetry.space_group_name_H-M   'P 1'
#
loop_
_entity.id
_entity.type
_entity.pdbx_description
1 polymer ?
#
loop_
_entity_poly.entity_id
_entity_poly.type
_entity_poly.pdbx_seq_one_letter_code
_entity_poly.pdbx_strand_id
1 'polypeptide(L)'
;MPSTTVTTNVKRHLDDSTFFYCNEELIRLVGTLHAQTHVTLVDNKATLLEFHFNPQNVTGIAPNGETLHATGVTRWTEHIKGAGPYEYTFVNNYRVIGQGQTPNYLVHQVVHVTINANGETTVDFDKNFTVNCNK
;
A
#
# COMPACT_ATOMS: atom_id res chain seq x y z
N MET A 1 -14.63 24.48 -17.34
CA MET A 1 -13.18 24.36 -17.10
C MET A 1 -12.71 23.02 -17.68
N PRO A 2 -11.65 22.96 -18.49
CA PRO A 2 -11.10 21.68 -18.93
C PRO A 2 -10.42 20.97 -17.76
N SER A 3 -10.57 19.64 -17.69
CA SER A 3 -9.81 18.80 -16.76
C SER A 3 -8.64 18.14 -17.47
N THR A 4 -7.59 17.81 -16.71
CA THR A 4 -6.43 17.06 -17.22
C THR A 4 -6.05 16.01 -16.21
N THR A 5 -5.84 14.77 -16.65
CA THR A 5 -5.37 13.68 -15.79
C THR A 5 -3.92 13.38 -16.07
N VAL A 6 -3.09 13.47 -15.03
CA VAL A 6 -1.69 13.06 -15.06
C VAL A 6 -1.61 11.65 -14.49
N THR A 7 -0.98 10.73 -15.22
CA THR A 7 -0.77 9.35 -14.77
C THR A 7 0.71 9.10 -14.56
N THR A 8 1.07 8.58 -13.39
CA THR A 8 2.44 8.13 -13.10
C THR A 8 2.44 6.62 -12.92
N ASN A 9 3.36 5.93 -13.58
CA ASN A 9 3.57 4.49 -13.41
C ASN A 9 5.01 4.25 -12.98
N VAL A 10 5.21 3.66 -11.81
CA VAL A 10 6.51 3.49 -11.20
C VAL A 10 6.67 2.06 -10.73
N LYS A 11 7.77 1.42 -11.13
CA LYS A 11 8.20 0.15 -10.56
C LYS A 11 9.32 0.41 -9.56
N ARG A 12 9.20 -0.19 -8.38
CA ARG A 12 10.22 -0.19 -7.34
C ARG A 12 10.62 -1.62 -7.06
N HIS A 13 11.91 -1.90 -7.11
CA HIS A 13 12.43 -3.19 -6.67
C HIS A 13 12.47 -3.20 -5.14
N LEU A 14 12.03 -4.30 -4.54
CA LEU A 14 12.15 -4.54 -3.12
C LEU A 14 13.49 -5.25 -2.88
N ASP A 15 14.52 -4.46 -2.62
CA ASP A 15 15.88 -4.93 -2.34
C ASP A 15 16.02 -5.26 -0.85
N ASP A 16 15.46 -6.39 -0.40
CA ASP A 16 15.52 -6.84 1.01
C ASP A 16 14.62 -6.08 1.99
N SER A 17 13.34 -5.92 1.66
CA SER A 17 12.42 -5.35 2.65
C SER A 17 12.09 -6.41 3.71
N THR A 18 12.40 -6.12 4.98
CA THR A 18 12.14 -6.99 6.13
C THR A 18 10.83 -6.65 6.81
N PHE A 19 10.06 -7.68 7.19
CA PHE A 19 8.75 -7.52 7.84
C PHE A 19 8.52 -8.61 8.89
N PHE A 20 7.75 -8.28 9.93
CA PHE A 20 7.27 -9.27 10.90
C PHE A 20 6.25 -10.21 10.25
N TYR A 21 6.42 -11.51 10.50
CA TYR A 21 5.56 -12.56 9.99
C TYR A 21 5.17 -13.50 11.13
N CYS A 22 3.85 -13.66 11.32
CA CYS A 22 3.09 -14.55 12.22
C CYS A 22 3.68 -14.97 13.57
N ASN A 23 4.88 -15.51 13.60
CA ASN A 23 5.63 -15.92 14.80
C ASN A 23 6.61 -14.83 15.26
N GLU A 24 6.34 -13.56 14.94
CA GLU A 24 7.22 -12.41 15.22
C GLU A 24 8.62 -12.51 14.58
N GLU A 25 8.78 -13.39 13.60
CA GLU A 25 10.04 -13.54 12.87
C GLU A 25 10.09 -12.57 11.70
N LEU A 26 11.28 -12.04 11.43
CA LEU A 26 11.52 -11.18 10.28
C LEU A 26 11.73 -12.03 9.04
N ILE A 27 10.85 -11.87 8.05
CA ILE A 27 11.05 -12.43 6.71
C ILE A 27 11.57 -11.35 5.77
N ARG A 28 12.38 -11.77 4.81
CA ARG A 28 12.80 -10.93 3.67
C ARG A 28 11.86 -11.14 2.51
N LEU A 29 11.41 -10.04 1.91
CA LEU A 29 10.68 -10.05 0.66
C LEU A 29 11.49 -9.41 -0.47
N VAL A 30 11.44 -10.05 -1.63
CA VAL A 30 12.10 -9.62 -2.86
C VAL A 30 11.12 -9.67 -4.02
N GLY A 31 11.14 -8.66 -4.87
CA GLY A 31 10.29 -8.60 -6.05
C GLY A 31 10.05 -7.17 -6.50
N THR A 32 8.97 -6.91 -7.23
CA THR A 32 8.66 -5.56 -7.72
C THR A 32 7.35 -5.06 -7.14
N LEU A 33 7.34 -3.88 -6.53
CA LEU A 33 6.11 -3.15 -6.28
C LEU A 33 5.84 -2.22 -7.47
N HIS A 34 4.73 -2.45 -8.17
CA HIS A 34 4.25 -1.54 -9.21
C HIS A 34 3.24 -0.57 -8.60
N ALA A 35 3.62 0.70 -8.52
CA ALA A 35 2.77 1.79 -8.07
C ALA A 35 2.26 2.59 -9.27
N GLN A 36 0.95 2.75 -9.37
CA GLN A 36 0.29 3.61 -10.35
C GLN A 36 -0.49 4.69 -9.62
N THR A 37 -0.39 5.92 -10.11
CA THR A 37 -1.13 7.07 -9.58
C THR A 37 -1.83 7.82 -10.71
N HIS A 38 -3.04 8.29 -10.45
CA HIS A 38 -3.76 9.21 -11.31
C HIS A 38 -4.11 10.47 -10.52
N VAL A 39 -3.78 11.62 -11.08
CA VAL A 39 -4.10 12.92 -10.50
C VAL A 39 -4.89 13.70 -11.52
N THR A 40 -6.17 13.97 -11.25
CA THR A 40 -7.00 14.82 -12.11
C THR A 40 -6.99 16.25 -11.60
N LEU A 41 -6.61 17.16 -12.47
CA LEU A 41 -6.53 18.60 -12.25
C LEU A 41 -7.71 19.30 -12.92
N VAL A 42 -8.32 20.27 -12.23
CA VAL A 42 -9.24 21.26 -12.78
C VAL A 42 -8.69 22.63 -12.43
N ASP A 43 -8.48 23.50 -13.42
CA ASP A 43 -7.82 24.80 -13.25
C ASP A 43 -6.46 24.72 -12.53
N ASN A 44 -5.65 23.72 -12.90
CA ASN A 44 -4.35 23.39 -12.27
C ASN A 44 -4.42 23.07 -10.77
N LYS A 45 -5.62 22.81 -10.23
CA LYS A 45 -5.82 22.34 -8.86
C LYS A 45 -6.21 20.88 -8.88
N ALA A 46 -5.59 20.08 -8.01
CA ALA A 46 -5.91 18.67 -7.95
C ALA A 46 -7.30 18.46 -7.34
N THR A 47 -8.06 17.56 -7.97
CA THR A 47 -9.49 17.32 -7.69
C THR A 47 -9.83 15.85 -7.48
N LEU A 48 -9.02 14.95 -8.05
CA LEU A 48 -9.13 13.51 -7.86
C LEU A 48 -7.72 12.93 -7.74
N LEU A 49 -7.53 12.07 -6.75
CA LEU A 49 -6.36 11.23 -6.61
C LEU A 49 -6.79 9.77 -6.67
N GLU A 50 -6.14 8.96 -7.50
CA GLU A 50 -6.27 7.51 -7.47
C GLU A 50 -4.89 6.89 -7.34
N PHE A 51 -4.78 5.83 -6.55
CA PHE A 51 -3.52 5.13 -6.34
C PHE A 51 -3.74 3.63 -6.30
N HIS A 52 -2.82 2.90 -6.93
CA HIS A 52 -2.82 1.45 -7.05
C HIS A 52 -1.43 0.93 -6.74
N PHE A 53 -1.28 0.14 -5.68
CA PHE A 53 -0.07 -0.63 -5.39
C PHE A 53 -0.31 -2.10 -5.71
N ASN A 54 0.47 -2.62 -6.65
CA ASN A 54 0.37 -3.99 -7.12
C ASN A 54 1.73 -4.71 -6.95
N PRO A 55 1.85 -5.61 -5.96
CA PRO A 55 3.02 -6.49 -5.85
C PRO A 55 3.10 -7.41 -7.08
N GLN A 56 4.26 -7.44 -7.73
CA GLN A 56 4.56 -8.25 -8.92
C GLN A 56 5.71 -9.21 -8.59
N ASN A 57 5.38 -10.51 -8.52
CA ASN A 57 6.32 -11.58 -8.21
C ASN A 57 7.10 -11.31 -6.91
N VAL A 58 6.44 -10.76 -5.89
CA VAL A 58 7.08 -10.52 -4.59
C VAL A 58 7.02 -11.81 -3.79
N THR A 59 8.18 -12.34 -3.44
CA THR A 59 8.31 -13.59 -2.69
C THR A 59 9.25 -13.45 -1.52
N GLY A 60 9.14 -14.37 -0.57
CA GLY A 60 10.06 -14.53 0.55
C GLY A 60 10.20 -15.98 0.94
N ILE A 61 11.02 -16.23 1.97
CA ILE A 61 11.22 -17.55 2.54
C ILE A 61 10.75 -17.53 3.98
N ALA A 62 9.86 -18.45 4.33
CA ALA A 62 9.39 -18.66 5.69
C ALA A 62 10.45 -19.39 6.53
N PRO A 63 10.33 -19.39 7.87
CA PRO A 63 11.33 -20.02 8.76
C PRO A 63 11.50 -21.52 8.55
N ASN A 64 10.44 -22.19 8.07
CA ASN A 64 10.46 -23.62 7.70
C ASN A 64 11.00 -23.87 6.28
N GLY A 65 11.49 -22.85 5.59
CA GLY A 65 12.05 -22.92 4.23
C GLY A 65 11.04 -22.87 3.09
N GLU A 66 9.73 -22.82 3.37
CA GLU A 66 8.71 -22.74 2.33
C GLU A 66 8.64 -21.33 1.70
N THR A 67 8.22 -21.26 0.44
CA THR A 67 8.09 -19.99 -0.27
C THR A 67 6.81 -19.25 0.15
N LEU A 68 6.97 -17.96 0.42
CA LEU A 68 5.91 -17.00 0.68
C LEU A 68 5.63 -16.16 -0.56
N HIS A 69 4.35 -15.88 -0.83
CA HIS A 69 3.93 -15.02 -1.95
C HIS A 69 3.23 -13.78 -1.43
N ALA A 70 3.88 -12.63 -1.56
CA ALA A 70 3.29 -11.35 -1.23
C ALA A 70 2.36 -10.89 -2.36
N THR A 71 1.11 -10.70 -1.98
CA THR A 71 -0.03 -10.35 -2.81
C THR A 71 -0.87 -9.28 -2.09
N GLY A 72 -2.02 -8.93 -2.64
CA GLY A 72 -2.89 -7.90 -2.09
C GLY A 72 -2.63 -6.55 -2.75
N VAL A 73 -3.65 -6.10 -3.48
CA VAL A 73 -3.63 -4.80 -4.15
C VAL A 73 -4.21 -3.78 -3.21
N THR A 74 -3.49 -2.68 -3.03
CA THR A 74 -4.00 -1.52 -2.32
C THR A 74 -4.47 -0.51 -3.35
N ARG A 75 -5.77 -0.21 -3.35
CA ARG A 75 -6.39 0.78 -4.23
C ARG A 75 -7.16 1.78 -3.37
N TRP A 76 -6.99 3.07 -3.66
CA TRP A 76 -7.88 4.10 -3.13
C TRP A 76 -8.09 5.22 -4.13
N THR A 77 -9.19 5.93 -3.92
CA THR A 77 -9.61 7.09 -4.71
C THR A 77 -10.09 8.17 -3.73
N GLU A 78 -9.61 9.40 -3.89
CA GLU A 78 -9.97 10.53 -3.04
C GLU A 78 -10.35 11.75 -3.89
N HIS A 79 -11.42 12.44 -3.49
CA HIS A 79 -11.78 13.73 -4.05
C HIS A 79 -11.20 14.86 -3.20
N ILE A 80 -10.15 15.51 -3.69
CA ILE A 80 -9.52 16.63 -3.01
C ILE A 80 -10.08 17.96 -3.51
N LYS A 81 -10.15 18.96 -2.62
CA LYS A 81 -10.66 20.31 -2.96
C LYS A 81 -9.54 21.33 -2.90
N GLY A 82 -8.81 21.53 -4.02
CA GLY A 82 -7.89 22.66 -4.18
C GLY A 82 -6.41 22.30 -4.00
N ALA A 83 -5.61 23.28 -3.58
CA ALA A 83 -4.14 23.19 -3.50
C ALA A 83 -3.59 22.77 -2.11
N GLY A 84 -4.46 22.26 -1.23
CA GLY A 84 -4.16 21.86 0.15
C GLY A 84 -4.96 22.67 1.18
N PRO A 85 -5.03 22.24 2.46
CA PRO A 85 -4.60 20.94 3.00
C PRO A 85 -5.39 19.76 2.43
N TYR A 86 -4.81 18.57 2.49
CA TYR A 86 -5.41 17.34 1.98
C TYR A 86 -5.64 16.36 3.13
N GLU A 87 -6.82 15.74 3.16
CA GLU A 87 -7.10 14.61 4.04
C GLU A 87 -7.62 13.47 3.18
N TYR A 88 -7.04 12.29 3.34
CA TYR A 88 -7.49 11.12 2.63
C TYR A 88 -7.34 9.87 3.48
N THR A 89 -8.22 8.91 3.24
CA THR A 89 -8.20 7.62 3.93
C THR A 89 -8.01 6.51 2.90
N PHE A 90 -7.10 5.58 3.18
CA PHE A 90 -6.94 4.40 2.33
C PHE A 90 -6.90 3.11 3.16
N VAL A 91 -7.36 2.03 2.53
CA VAL A 91 -7.35 0.69 3.11
C VAL A 91 -6.24 -0.13 2.46
N ASN A 92 -5.25 -0.49 3.26
CA ASN A 92 -4.16 -1.37 2.87
C ASN A 92 -4.53 -2.83 3.20
N ASN A 93 -4.74 -3.64 2.17
CA ASN A 93 -5.02 -5.07 2.29
C ASN A 93 -3.83 -5.88 1.76
N TYR A 94 -2.74 -5.86 2.52
CA TYR A 94 -1.54 -6.58 2.18
C TYR A 94 -1.64 -8.04 2.64
N ARG A 95 -1.18 -8.99 1.81
CA ARG A 95 -1.28 -10.43 2.09
C ARG A 95 0.04 -11.11 1.77
N VAL A 96 0.53 -11.97 2.66
CA VAL A 96 1.61 -12.91 2.36
C VAL A 96 1.07 -14.30 2.48
N ILE A 97 1.03 -15.03 1.37
CA ILE A 97 0.40 -16.34 1.28
C ILE A 97 1.46 -17.41 1.40
N GLY A 98 1.30 -18.28 2.40
CA GLY A 98 2.16 -19.43 2.64
C GLY A 98 1.70 -20.64 1.85
N GLN A 99 2.66 -21.43 1.35
CA GLN A 99 2.38 -22.73 0.74
C GLN A 99 2.21 -23.82 1.80
N GLY A 100 1.93 -25.07 1.40
CA GLY A 100 2.05 -26.24 2.28
C GLY A 100 1.33 -26.10 3.62
N GLN A 101 2.08 -26.18 4.72
CA GLN A 101 1.59 -25.95 6.09
C GLN A 101 1.92 -24.54 6.61
N THR A 102 2.62 -23.72 5.83
CA THR A 102 2.98 -22.34 6.18
C THR A 102 1.74 -21.46 6.25
N PRO A 103 1.57 -20.66 7.33
CA PRO A 103 0.40 -19.80 7.46
C PRO A 103 0.41 -18.64 6.46
N ASN A 104 -0.77 -18.11 6.18
CA ASN A 104 -0.91 -16.81 5.54
C ASN A 104 -0.72 -15.72 6.60
N TYR A 105 -0.20 -14.58 6.19
CA TYR A 105 -0.13 -13.35 6.97
C TYR A 105 -0.99 -12.30 6.27
N LEU A 106 -2.15 -12.03 6.84
CA LEU A 106 -3.18 -11.17 6.24
C LEU A 106 -3.26 -9.88 7.06
N VAL A 107 -2.93 -8.75 6.42
CA VAL A 107 -3.00 -7.42 7.02
C VAL A 107 -4.22 -6.70 6.48
N HIS A 108 -5.00 -6.11 7.38
CA HIS A 108 -5.99 -5.11 7.06
C HIS A 108 -5.72 -3.87 7.91
N GLN A 109 -5.51 -2.75 7.24
CA GLN A 109 -5.16 -1.49 7.87
C GLN A 109 -5.89 -0.35 7.19
N VAL A 110 -6.52 0.51 7.96
CA VAL A 110 -7.07 1.79 7.49
C VAL A 110 -6.11 2.89 7.94
N VAL A 111 -5.68 3.72 7.00
CA VAL A 111 -4.69 4.78 7.21
C VAL A 111 -5.33 6.11 6.84
N HIS A 112 -5.31 7.05 7.78
CA HIS A 112 -5.70 8.43 7.57
C HIS A 112 -4.44 9.27 7.37
N VAL A 113 -4.38 9.99 6.26
CA VAL A 113 -3.24 10.87 5.95
C VAL A 113 -3.76 12.29 5.85
N THR A 114 -3.15 13.18 6.62
CA THR A 114 -3.37 14.63 6.56
C THR A 114 -2.10 15.31 6.08
N ILE A 115 -2.19 16.11 5.04
CA ILE A 115 -1.11 17.01 4.59
C ILE A 115 -1.58 18.42 4.87
N ASN A 116 -0.94 19.11 5.82
CA ASN A 116 -1.37 20.44 6.23
C ASN A 116 -0.97 21.53 5.21
N ALA A 117 -1.36 22.77 5.47
CA ALA A 117 -1.07 23.90 4.57
C ALA A 117 0.43 24.21 4.40
N ASN A 118 1.28 23.74 5.33
CA ASN A 118 2.73 23.87 5.26
C ASN A 118 3.38 22.71 4.47
N GLY A 119 2.59 21.73 4.02
CA GLY A 119 3.08 20.52 3.36
C GLY A 119 3.56 19.43 4.34
N GLU A 120 3.32 19.59 5.64
CA GLU A 120 3.67 18.56 6.62
C GLU A 120 2.65 17.42 6.60
N THR A 121 3.15 16.19 6.53
CA THR A 121 2.32 14.99 6.50
C THR A 121 2.17 14.39 7.90
N THR A 122 0.94 14.21 8.36
CA THR A 122 0.56 13.41 9.52
C THR A 122 -0.13 12.13 9.05
N VAL A 123 0.24 11.00 9.64
CA VAL A 123 -0.35 9.69 9.34
C VAL A 123 -0.91 9.11 10.63
N ASP A 124 -2.20 8.82 10.64
CA ASP A 124 -2.91 8.16 11.73
C ASP A 124 -3.39 6.78 11.26
N PHE A 125 -3.22 5.78 12.12
CA PHE A 125 -3.62 4.41 11.86
C PHE A 125 -4.88 4.10 12.65
N ASP A 126 -5.93 3.68 11.95
CA ASP A 126 -7.18 3.31 12.60
C ASP A 126 -6.94 2.16 13.59
N LYS A 127 -7.69 2.18 14.70
CA LYS A 127 -7.58 1.19 15.78
C LYS A 127 -7.93 -0.22 15.33
N ASN A 128 -8.63 -0.38 14.21
CA ASN A 128 -9.00 -1.67 13.62
C ASN A 128 -7.89 -2.28 12.73
N PHE A 129 -6.63 -1.91 12.97
CA PHE A 129 -5.49 -2.65 12.42
C PHE A 129 -5.59 -4.12 12.85
N THR A 130 -5.67 -5.03 11.86
CA THR A 130 -5.70 -6.47 12.12
C THR A 130 -4.59 -7.17 11.35
N VAL A 131 -3.94 -8.06 12.06
CA VAL A 131 -3.04 -9.08 11.52
C VAL A 131 -3.66 -10.42 11.83
N ASN A 132 -3.97 -11.18 10.80
CA ASN A 132 -4.48 -12.54 10.93
C ASN A 132 -3.48 -13.53 10.35
N CYS A 133 -3.11 -14.50 11.18
CA CYS A 133 -2.31 -15.64 10.79
C CYS A 133 -3.16 -16.90 10.79
N ASN A 134 -3.43 -17.41 9.59
CA ASN A 134 -4.31 -18.55 9.38
C ASN A 134 -3.78 -19.48 8.29
N LYS A 135 -4.49 -20.59 8.06
CA LYS A 135 -4.29 -21.42 6.89
C LYS A 135 -5.35 -21.14 5.84
#